data_AF-A0AAD1F5Z9-F1
#
_entry.id   AF-A0AAD1F5Z9-F1
#
_cell.length_a   1.000
_cell.length_b   1.000
_cell.length_c   1.000
_cell.angle_alpha   90.00
_cell.angle_beta   90.00
_cell.angle_gamma   90.00
#
_symmetry.space_group_name_H-M   'P 1'
#
loop_
_entity.id
_entity.type
_entity.pdbx_description
1 polymer ?
#
loop_
_entity_poly.entity_id
_entity_poly.type
_entity_poly.pdbx_seq_one_letter_code
_entity_poly.pdbx_strand_id
1 'polypeptide(L)'
;MPGAVDNQPPAATGNDDQGTLSMDPTHTQALQQLRHLIPIGLRHAQALLERCAGNPQLAAELYRSELLQVLVEKSGLPQEQAREHLLNAAYDLNRALHAIEEARFTLTQRILRKHHRDPGQALDLIAQAIETAEHLPRQYWLDFARLEALAPAPRCFMILHEWLAFEGWEGFDSALHFHLSQAIAQLRHLQLDTLADTLEHADQRQQQLRAAHAESESPTELSMRINQDPLFNRYQDQFNQQRPQLEQHLYQWVERYIEQFPT
;
A
#
# COMPACT_ATOMS: atom_id res chain seq x y z
N MET A 1 7.67 -51.87 55.12
CA MET A 1 8.50 -53.03 55.52
C MET A 1 8.69 -53.90 54.28
N PRO A 2 9.89 -54.46 54.10
CA PRO A 2 10.84 -54.35 52.97
C PRO A 2 10.40 -55.12 51.71
N GLY A 3 10.94 -54.95 50.50
CA GLY A 3 12.30 -54.61 50.06
C GLY A 3 12.82 -55.79 49.22
N ALA A 4 13.16 -55.56 47.95
CA ALA A 4 13.96 -56.44 47.07
C ALA A 4 13.91 -55.89 45.64
N VAL A 5 14.92 -55.92 44.78
CA VAL A 5 16.38 -56.15 44.80
C VAL A 5 16.81 -55.64 43.41
N ASP A 6 17.95 -54.95 43.36
CA ASP A 6 18.58 -54.39 42.17
C ASP A 6 18.67 -55.39 41.00
N ASN A 7 18.28 -54.91 39.82
CA ASN A 7 18.53 -55.57 38.54
C ASN A 7 19.38 -54.64 37.68
N GLN A 8 20.64 -54.97 37.49
CA GLN A 8 21.51 -54.30 36.52
C GLN A 8 22.03 -55.34 35.50
N PRO A 9 21.66 -55.22 34.22
CA PRO A 9 22.31 -55.93 33.12
C PRO A 9 23.45 -55.12 32.48
N PRO A 10 24.29 -55.76 31.63
CA PRO A 10 25.65 -55.32 31.33
C PRO A 10 25.77 -54.34 30.15
N ALA A 11 26.98 -53.80 30.02
CA ALA A 11 27.43 -52.82 29.05
C ALA A 11 27.06 -53.11 27.58
N ALA A 12 26.66 -52.06 26.87
CA ALA A 12 26.61 -52.00 25.42
C ALA A 12 27.42 -50.79 24.92
N THR A 13 28.32 -51.11 24.01
CA THR A 13 29.29 -50.30 23.28
C THR A 13 28.66 -49.34 22.27
N GLY A 14 29.24 -48.14 22.16
CA GLY A 14 29.59 -47.43 20.91
C GLY A 14 28.50 -47.14 19.87
N ASN A 15 28.18 -45.85 19.71
CA ASN A 15 28.55 -45.06 18.52
C ASN A 15 27.90 -43.67 18.62
N ASP A 16 28.69 -42.70 19.07
CA ASP A 16 28.42 -41.28 18.83
C ASP A 16 28.81 -40.98 17.37
N ASP A 17 27.86 -41.13 16.46
CA ASP A 17 27.98 -40.56 15.11
C ASP A 17 27.50 -39.10 15.16
N GLN A 18 28.33 -38.26 15.79
CA GLN A 18 28.22 -36.82 15.61
C GLN A 18 28.66 -36.50 14.19
N GLY A 19 27.68 -36.34 13.30
CA GLY A 19 27.84 -35.69 12.00
C GLY A 19 28.16 -34.21 12.19
N THR A 20 29.37 -33.90 12.64
CA THR A 20 29.97 -32.57 12.55
C THR A 20 30.46 -32.41 11.13
N LEU A 21 29.63 -31.78 10.29
CA LEU A 21 30.06 -31.18 9.02
C LEU A 21 31.21 -30.20 9.34
N SER A 22 32.44 -30.69 9.23
CA SER A 22 33.65 -29.89 9.34
C SER A 22 33.70 -28.95 8.14
N MET A 23 33.20 -27.74 8.31
CA MET A 23 33.39 -26.66 7.35
C MET A 23 34.88 -26.29 7.35
N ASP A 24 35.55 -26.49 6.22
CA ASP A 24 36.95 -26.11 6.04
C ASP A 24 37.14 -24.63 6.43
N PRO A 25 38.12 -24.29 7.29
CA PRO A 25 38.34 -22.91 7.74
C PRO A 25 38.61 -21.95 6.57
N THR A 26 39.24 -22.45 5.50
CA THR A 26 39.48 -21.72 4.25
C THR A 26 38.17 -21.37 3.52
N HIS A 27 37.18 -22.28 3.55
CA HIS A 27 35.87 -22.06 2.93
C HIS A 27 35.05 -21.02 3.70
N THR A 28 35.12 -21.07 5.04
CA THR A 28 34.47 -20.08 5.91
C THR A 28 35.08 -18.68 5.72
N GLN A 29 36.41 -18.59 5.57
CA GLN A 29 37.10 -17.32 5.32
C GLN A 29 36.78 -16.73 3.94
N ALA A 30 36.73 -17.56 2.88
CA ALA A 30 36.35 -17.12 1.54
C ALA A 30 34.91 -16.59 1.48
N LEU A 31 33.98 -17.23 2.21
CA LEU A 31 32.59 -16.78 2.34
C LEU A 31 32.48 -15.40 3.00
N GLN A 32 33.23 -15.19 4.08
CA GLN A 32 33.26 -13.90 4.78
C GLN A 32 33.84 -12.79 3.89
N GLN A 33 34.92 -13.09 3.16
CA GLN A 33 35.53 -12.15 2.22
C GLN A 33 34.55 -11.77 1.10
N LEU A 34 33.86 -12.74 0.49
CA LEU A 34 32.88 -12.48 -0.57
C LEU A 34 31.73 -11.58 -0.07
N ARG A 35 31.18 -11.86 1.12
CA ARG A 35 30.10 -11.07 1.72
C ARG A 35 30.53 -9.67 2.16
N HIS A 36 31.82 -9.44 2.36
CA HIS A 36 32.35 -8.09 2.59
C HIS A 36 32.44 -7.27 1.30
N LEU A 37 32.63 -7.95 0.15
CA LEU A 37 32.77 -7.29 -1.15
C LEU A 37 31.43 -6.92 -1.79
N ILE A 38 30.37 -7.69 -1.55
CA ILE A 38 29.04 -7.50 -2.14
C ILE A 38 27.92 -8.01 -1.21
N PRO A 39 26.72 -7.39 -1.24
CA PRO A 39 25.56 -7.90 -0.51
C PRO A 39 25.02 -9.16 -1.19
N ILE A 40 25.29 -10.33 -0.60
CA ILE A 40 24.91 -11.63 -1.15
C ILE A 40 24.36 -12.57 -0.07
N GLY A 41 23.32 -13.34 -0.41
CA GLY A 41 22.75 -14.38 0.45
C GLY A 41 23.69 -15.57 0.64
N LEU A 42 23.64 -16.21 1.81
CA LEU A 42 24.58 -17.30 2.19
C LEU A 42 24.60 -18.45 1.18
N ARG A 43 23.42 -18.92 0.74
CA ARG A 43 23.32 -20.05 -0.20
C ARG A 43 23.91 -19.71 -1.59
N HIS A 44 23.63 -18.52 -2.10
CA HIS A 44 24.16 -18.08 -3.41
C HIS A 44 25.67 -17.86 -3.35
N ALA A 45 26.17 -17.31 -2.24
CA ALA A 45 27.60 -17.13 -2.00
C ALA A 45 28.37 -18.46 -1.99
N GLN A 46 27.83 -19.50 -1.34
CA GLN A 46 28.42 -20.84 -1.33
C GLN A 46 28.49 -21.42 -2.75
N ALA A 47 27.37 -21.41 -3.48
CA ALA A 47 27.31 -21.93 -4.85
C ALA A 47 28.28 -21.20 -5.80
N LEU A 48 28.44 -19.87 -5.66
CA LEU A 48 29.39 -19.11 -6.45
C LEU A 48 30.84 -19.42 -6.11
N LEU A 49 31.17 -19.59 -4.82
CA LEU A 49 32.52 -19.97 -4.41
C LEU A 49 32.88 -21.37 -4.91
N GLU A 50 31.95 -22.34 -4.88
CA GLU A 50 32.16 -23.67 -5.48
C GLU A 50 32.46 -23.58 -6.98
N ARG A 51 31.67 -22.77 -7.72
CA ARG A 51 31.88 -22.53 -9.16
C ARG A 51 33.21 -21.83 -9.46
N CYS A 52 33.71 -21.02 -8.55
CA CYS A 52 34.94 -20.24 -8.70
C CYS A 52 36.15 -20.85 -7.96
N ALA A 53 36.10 -22.15 -7.64
CA ALA A 53 37.18 -22.87 -6.96
C ALA A 53 37.66 -22.19 -5.66
N GLY A 54 36.73 -21.60 -4.91
CA GLY A 54 36.98 -20.91 -3.65
C GLY A 54 37.54 -19.49 -3.77
N ASN A 55 37.64 -18.92 -4.98
CA ASN A 55 38.15 -17.56 -5.18
C ASN A 55 37.05 -16.50 -4.98
N PRO A 56 37.11 -15.67 -3.91
CA PRO A 56 36.05 -14.70 -3.61
C PRO A 56 36.04 -13.50 -4.56
N GLN A 57 37.17 -13.09 -5.14
CA GLN A 57 37.21 -11.99 -6.11
C GLN A 57 36.53 -12.38 -7.42
N LEU A 58 36.85 -13.58 -7.94
CA LEU A 58 36.23 -14.11 -9.15
C LEU A 58 34.73 -14.34 -8.96
N ALA A 59 34.34 -14.88 -7.80
CA ALA A 59 32.93 -15.03 -7.43
C ALA A 59 32.19 -13.68 -7.36
N ALA A 60 32.86 -12.63 -6.85
CA ALA A 60 32.27 -11.30 -6.80
C ALA A 60 32.07 -10.69 -8.18
N GLU A 61 33.05 -10.81 -9.09
CA GLU A 61 32.91 -10.33 -10.47
C GLU A 61 31.78 -11.04 -11.22
N LEU A 62 31.67 -12.36 -11.05
CA LEU A 62 30.61 -13.14 -11.66
C LEU A 62 29.24 -12.79 -11.09
N TYR A 63 29.13 -12.54 -9.78
CA TYR A 63 27.87 -12.07 -9.20
C TYR A 63 27.51 -10.67 -9.70
N ARG A 64 28.48 -9.76 -9.83
CA ARG A 64 28.23 -8.41 -10.36
C ARG A 64 27.71 -8.45 -11.79
N SER A 65 28.22 -9.35 -12.63
CA SER A 65 27.71 -9.52 -13.99
C SER A 65 26.32 -10.15 -14.02
N GLU A 66 26.05 -11.15 -13.16
CA GLU A 66 24.70 -11.72 -12.97
C GLU A 66 23.69 -10.61 -12.55
N LEU A 67 24.05 -9.78 -11.57
CA LEU A 67 23.21 -8.66 -11.13
C LEU A 67 22.98 -7.62 -12.23
N LEU A 68 24.01 -7.30 -13.01
CA LEU A 68 23.91 -6.36 -14.12
C LEU A 68 22.94 -6.87 -15.19
N GLN A 69 23.03 -8.15 -15.54
CA GLN A 69 22.12 -8.76 -16.50
C GLN A 69 20.67 -8.69 -16.00
N VAL A 70 20.42 -9.10 -14.75
CA VAL A 70 19.08 -9.04 -14.14
C VAL A 70 18.55 -7.61 -14.11
N LEU A 71 19.40 -6.62 -13.79
CA LEU A 71 18.99 -5.23 -13.76
C LEU A 71 18.65 -4.70 -15.15
N VAL A 72 19.43 -5.02 -16.18
CA VAL A 72 19.15 -4.65 -17.57
C VAL A 72 17.82 -5.27 -18.02
N GLU A 73 17.60 -6.55 -17.76
CA GLU A 73 16.36 -7.25 -18.12
C GLU A 73 15.13 -6.64 -17.43
N LYS A 74 15.23 -6.31 -16.14
CA LYS A 74 14.12 -5.75 -15.36
C LYS A 74 13.86 -4.27 -15.63
N SER A 75 14.91 -3.48 -15.82
CA SER A 75 14.78 -2.03 -16.00
C SER A 75 14.64 -1.61 -17.45
N GLY A 76 15.09 -2.44 -18.41
CA GLY A 76 15.21 -2.06 -19.82
C GLY A 76 16.24 -0.96 -20.08
N LEU A 77 17.10 -0.62 -19.10
CA LEU A 77 18.18 0.37 -19.30
C LEU A 77 19.32 -0.20 -20.15
N PRO A 78 20.03 0.66 -20.90
CA PRO A 78 21.33 0.30 -21.45
C PRO A 78 22.28 -0.19 -20.36
N GLN A 79 23.14 -1.15 -20.71
CA GLN A 79 24.05 -1.80 -19.77
C GLN A 79 24.93 -0.82 -18.98
N GLU A 80 25.41 0.26 -19.61
CA GLU A 80 26.23 1.28 -18.93
C GLU A 80 25.47 2.02 -17.83
N GLN A 81 24.21 2.42 -18.09
CA GLN A 81 23.37 3.10 -17.10
C GLN A 81 22.98 2.16 -15.96
N ALA A 82 22.62 0.91 -16.27
CA ALA A 82 22.34 -0.10 -15.26
C ALA A 82 23.55 -0.37 -14.35
N ARG A 83 24.76 -0.37 -14.91
CA ARG A 83 26.01 -0.52 -14.14
C ARG A 83 26.21 0.64 -13.17
N GLU A 84 25.97 1.87 -13.59
CA GLU A 84 26.05 3.05 -12.73
C GLU A 84 25.08 2.97 -11.55
N HIS A 85 23.82 2.58 -11.79
CA HIS A 85 22.83 2.38 -10.73
C HIS A 85 23.24 1.28 -9.73
N LEU A 86 23.82 0.16 -10.19
CA LEU A 86 24.33 -0.86 -9.28
C LEU A 86 25.49 -0.36 -8.43
N LEU A 87 26.41 0.42 -9.01
CA LEU A 87 27.53 1.00 -8.28
C LEU A 87 27.02 1.94 -7.18
N ASN A 88 26.09 2.83 -7.51
CA ASN A 88 25.49 3.78 -6.56
C ASN A 88 24.69 3.07 -5.44
N ALA A 89 24.13 1.90 -5.75
CA ALA A 89 23.41 1.06 -4.79
C ALA A 89 24.31 0.06 -4.04
N ALA A 90 25.63 0.13 -4.18
CA ALA A 90 26.59 -0.81 -3.60
C ALA A 90 26.27 -2.29 -3.93
N TYR A 91 25.80 -2.54 -5.16
CA TYR A 91 25.35 -3.83 -5.68
C TYR A 91 24.15 -4.46 -4.95
N ASP A 92 23.37 -3.66 -4.20
CA ASP A 92 22.03 -4.06 -3.77
C ASP A 92 21.05 -3.88 -4.93
N LEU A 93 20.60 -5.01 -5.50
CA LEU A 93 19.69 -5.03 -6.64
C LEU A 93 18.36 -4.33 -6.37
N ASN A 94 17.79 -4.51 -5.17
CA ASN A 94 16.48 -3.94 -4.85
C ASN A 94 16.59 -2.43 -4.70
N ARG A 95 17.67 -1.96 -4.05
CA ARG A 95 17.96 -0.53 -3.95
C ARG A 95 18.21 0.10 -5.31
N ALA A 96 18.92 -0.58 -6.21
CA ALA A 96 19.14 -0.09 -7.58
C ALA A 96 17.84 0.01 -8.38
N LEU A 97 16.99 -1.03 -8.32
CA LEU A 97 15.67 -1.02 -8.96
C LEU A 97 14.79 0.12 -8.43
N HIS A 98 14.77 0.32 -7.10
CA HIS A 98 14.01 1.40 -6.48
C HIS A 98 14.48 2.77 -6.94
N ALA A 99 15.79 3.00 -6.99
CA ALA A 99 16.36 4.27 -7.45
C ALA A 99 16.05 4.54 -8.94
N ILE A 100 16.01 3.50 -9.77
CA ILE A 100 15.61 3.63 -11.18
C ILE A 100 14.13 3.99 -11.30
N GLU A 101 13.26 3.36 -10.50
CA GLU A 101 11.84 3.71 -10.50
C GLU A 101 11.61 5.15 -10.03
N GLU A 102 12.31 5.60 -8.98
CA GLU A 102 12.26 6.98 -8.50
C GLU A 102 12.72 8.00 -9.53
N ALA A 103 13.75 7.68 -10.31
CA ALA A 103 14.22 8.56 -11.38
C ALA A 103 13.25 8.63 -12.57
N ARG A 104 12.36 7.64 -12.72
CA ARG A 104 11.47 7.50 -13.89
C ARG A 104 10.04 7.91 -13.62
N PHE A 105 9.58 7.74 -12.39
CA PHE A 105 8.18 7.85 -12.04
C PHE A 105 8.00 8.64 -10.75
N THR A 106 7.00 9.52 -10.75
CA THR A 106 6.54 10.20 -9.53
C THR A 106 6.04 9.19 -8.51
N LEU A 107 6.02 9.55 -7.22
CA LEU A 107 5.42 8.74 -6.16
C LEU A 107 4.01 8.26 -6.52
N THR A 108 3.17 9.17 -7.01
CA THR A 108 1.81 8.86 -7.46
C THR A 108 1.80 7.84 -8.61
N GLN A 109 2.66 7.99 -9.62
CA GLN A 109 2.80 7.02 -10.71
C GLN A 109 3.23 5.64 -10.20
N ARG A 110 4.15 5.59 -9.24
CA ARG A 110 4.60 4.32 -8.62
C ARG A 110 3.45 3.63 -7.88
N ILE A 111 2.64 4.37 -7.12
CA ILE A 111 1.48 3.83 -6.42
C ILE A 111 0.49 3.22 -7.42
N LEU A 112 0.10 3.96 -8.46
CA LEU A 112 -0.85 3.50 -9.47
C LEU A 112 -0.36 2.22 -10.19
N ARG A 113 0.92 2.17 -10.58
CA ARG A 113 1.51 0.99 -11.24
C ARG A 113 1.55 -0.23 -10.33
N LYS A 114 1.96 -0.04 -9.07
CA LYS A 114 2.09 -1.12 -8.09
C LYS A 114 0.71 -1.69 -7.70
N HIS A 115 -0.30 -0.84 -7.59
CA HIS A 115 -1.64 -1.17 -7.11
C HIS A 115 -2.70 -1.17 -8.23
N HIS A 116 -2.31 -1.37 -9.50
CA HIS A 116 -3.24 -1.38 -10.65
C HIS A 116 -4.38 -2.42 -10.57
N ARG A 117 -4.24 -3.46 -9.73
CA ARG A 117 -5.28 -4.49 -9.51
C ARG A 117 -6.18 -4.20 -8.31
N ASP A 118 -5.82 -3.20 -7.52
CA ASP A 118 -6.57 -2.79 -6.33
C ASP A 118 -6.65 -1.25 -6.31
N PRO A 119 -7.57 -0.66 -7.11
CA PRO A 119 -7.73 0.78 -7.19
C PRO A 119 -8.02 1.42 -5.84
N GLY A 120 -8.81 0.76 -4.97
CA GLY A 120 -9.13 1.28 -3.63
C GLY A 120 -7.86 1.50 -2.80
N GLN A 121 -7.00 0.48 -2.70
CA GLN A 121 -5.72 0.62 -2.01
C GLN A 121 -4.82 1.68 -2.66
N ALA A 122 -4.85 1.82 -3.99
CA ALA A 122 -4.08 2.85 -4.68
C ALA A 122 -4.55 4.26 -4.26
N LEU A 123 -5.86 4.51 -4.23
CA LEU A 123 -6.42 5.80 -3.84
C LEU A 123 -6.08 6.14 -2.38
N ASP A 124 -6.17 5.19 -1.46
CA ASP A 124 -5.80 5.41 -0.05
C ASP A 124 -4.33 5.83 0.10
N LEU A 125 -3.42 5.16 -0.61
CA LEU A 125 -2.00 5.50 -0.60
C LEU A 125 -1.73 6.87 -1.23
N ILE A 126 -2.49 7.25 -2.26
CA ILE A 126 -2.40 8.58 -2.88
C ILE A 126 -2.89 9.67 -1.92
N ALA A 127 -3.99 9.43 -1.21
CA ALA A 127 -4.48 10.35 -0.18
C ALA A 127 -3.44 10.57 0.91
N GLN A 128 -2.83 9.49 1.41
CA GLN A 128 -1.74 9.57 2.39
C GLN A 128 -0.52 10.35 1.86
N ALA A 129 -0.18 10.16 0.58
CA ALA A 129 0.91 10.90 -0.06
C ALA A 129 0.61 12.40 -0.13
N ILE A 130 -0.63 12.80 -0.45
CA ILE A 130 -1.06 14.21 -0.46
C ILE A 130 -1.03 14.79 0.95
N GLU A 131 -1.57 14.08 1.94
CA GLU A 131 -1.53 14.50 3.35
C GLU A 131 -0.10 14.79 3.81
N THR A 132 0.84 13.92 3.43
CA THR A 132 2.25 14.06 3.79
C THR A 132 2.91 15.24 3.07
N ALA A 133 2.70 15.38 1.75
CA ALA A 133 3.31 16.44 0.96
C ALA A 133 2.80 17.84 1.37
N GLU A 134 1.51 17.95 1.64
CA GLU A 134 0.81 19.21 1.95
C GLU A 134 0.74 19.48 3.46
N HIS A 135 1.33 18.60 4.28
CA HIS A 135 1.37 18.70 5.75
C HIS A 135 -0.02 18.89 6.37
N LEU A 136 -1.01 18.14 5.87
CA LEU A 136 -2.40 18.28 6.30
C LEU A 136 -2.58 17.73 7.73
N PRO A 137 -3.07 18.53 8.68
CA PRO A 137 -3.32 18.06 10.03
C PRO A 137 -4.57 17.17 10.07
N ARG A 138 -4.43 15.94 10.56
CA ARG A 138 -5.55 15.01 10.76
C ARG A 138 -5.89 14.88 12.24
N GLN A 139 -7.14 15.19 12.61
CA GLN A 139 -7.70 14.94 13.94
C GLN A 139 -8.97 14.11 13.75
N TYR A 140 -8.80 12.81 13.52
CA TYR A 140 -9.81 11.88 12.97
C TYR A 140 -10.12 12.15 11.50
N TRP A 141 -10.71 13.31 11.19
CA TRP A 141 -11.03 13.74 9.83
C TRP A 141 -10.20 14.96 9.41
N LEU A 142 -10.04 15.16 8.11
CA LEU A 142 -9.34 16.31 7.54
C LEU A 142 -10.24 17.55 7.58
N ASP A 143 -9.61 18.70 7.83
CA ASP A 143 -10.28 19.99 7.76
C ASP A 143 -10.53 20.36 6.28
N PHE A 144 -11.80 20.40 5.87
CA PHE A 144 -12.20 20.75 4.50
C PHE A 144 -11.75 22.15 4.09
N ALA A 145 -11.57 23.10 5.03
CA ALA A 145 -11.02 24.41 4.70
C ALA A 145 -9.56 24.32 4.23
N ARG A 146 -8.80 23.33 4.72
CA ARG A 146 -7.44 23.03 4.24
C ARG A 146 -7.47 22.32 2.91
N LEU A 147 -8.41 21.40 2.70
CA LEU A 147 -8.57 20.73 1.42
C LEU A 147 -8.91 21.72 0.30
N GLU A 148 -9.72 22.74 0.58
CA GLU A 148 -10.08 23.79 -0.37
C GLU A 148 -8.88 24.62 -0.85
N ALA A 149 -7.79 24.66 -0.08
CA ALA A 149 -6.56 25.38 -0.42
C ALA A 149 -5.62 24.58 -1.34
N LEU A 150 -5.89 23.28 -1.55
CA LEU A 150 -5.11 22.44 -2.44
C LEU A 150 -5.28 22.85 -3.91
N ALA A 151 -4.33 22.41 -4.76
CA ALA A 151 -4.48 22.53 -6.20
C ALA A 151 -5.77 21.84 -6.69
N PRO A 152 -6.37 22.27 -7.82
CA PRO A 152 -7.71 21.83 -8.22
C PRO A 152 -7.89 20.31 -8.30
N ALA A 153 -6.92 19.58 -8.87
CA ALA A 153 -7.05 18.12 -9.01
C ALA A 153 -6.88 17.36 -7.68
N PRO A 154 -5.83 17.60 -6.87
CA PRO A 154 -5.73 17.03 -5.52
C PRO A 154 -6.89 17.42 -4.60
N ARG A 155 -7.38 18.66 -4.67
CA ARG A 155 -8.56 19.09 -3.91
C ARG A 155 -9.79 18.25 -4.21
N CYS A 156 -10.12 18.11 -5.49
CA CYS A 156 -11.28 17.34 -5.93
C CYS A 156 -11.19 15.89 -5.43
N PHE A 157 -10.02 15.29 -5.59
CA PHE A 157 -9.72 13.95 -5.10
C PHE A 157 -9.86 13.84 -3.58
N MET A 158 -9.20 14.69 -2.80
CA MET A 158 -9.17 14.60 -1.33
C MET A 158 -10.54 14.85 -0.71
N ILE A 159 -11.33 15.80 -1.22
CA ILE A 159 -12.69 16.07 -0.72
C ILE A 159 -13.57 14.84 -0.87
N LEU A 160 -13.54 14.20 -2.04
CA LEU A 160 -14.37 13.03 -2.31
C LEU A 160 -13.86 11.79 -1.56
N HIS A 161 -12.55 11.59 -1.51
CA HIS A 161 -11.94 10.50 -0.75
C HIS A 161 -12.27 10.59 0.74
N GLU A 162 -12.13 11.78 1.35
CA GLU A 162 -12.43 11.98 2.77
C GLU A 162 -13.92 11.79 3.07
N TRP A 163 -14.81 12.29 2.19
CA TRP A 163 -16.25 12.09 2.34
C TRP A 163 -16.65 10.61 2.25
N LEU A 164 -16.08 9.86 1.31
CA LEU A 164 -16.30 8.42 1.18
C LEU A 164 -15.74 7.61 2.35
N ALA A 165 -14.59 8.04 2.90
CA ALA A 165 -14.02 7.43 4.10
C ALA A 165 -14.94 7.63 5.31
N PHE A 166 -15.53 8.82 5.46
CA PHE A 166 -16.54 9.10 6.49
C PHE A 166 -17.79 8.24 6.30
N GLU A 167 -18.31 8.17 5.08
CA GLU A 167 -19.46 7.32 4.75
C GLU A 167 -19.19 5.85 5.06
N GLY A 168 -18.02 5.31 4.71
CA GLY A 168 -17.67 3.94 5.00
C GLY A 168 -17.50 3.63 6.50
N TRP A 169 -17.21 4.65 7.31
CA TRP A 169 -17.02 4.52 8.75
C TRP A 169 -18.31 4.74 9.57
N GLU A 170 -19.01 5.85 9.34
CA GLU A 170 -20.21 6.24 10.11
C GLU A 170 -21.52 5.78 9.45
N GLY A 171 -21.50 5.45 8.15
CA GLY A 171 -22.68 5.11 7.36
C GLY A 171 -23.27 6.28 6.56
N PHE A 172 -24.09 5.92 5.58
CA PHE A 172 -24.68 6.84 4.60
C PHE A 172 -25.53 7.95 5.23
N ASP A 173 -26.39 7.63 6.20
CA ASP A 173 -27.27 8.61 6.85
C ASP A 173 -26.50 9.66 7.66
N SER A 174 -25.37 9.27 8.25
CA SER A 174 -24.44 10.18 8.93
C SER A 174 -23.66 11.04 7.94
N ALA A 175 -23.17 10.45 6.84
CA ALA A 175 -22.35 11.14 5.84
C ALA A 175 -23.04 12.33 5.15
N LEU A 176 -24.37 12.30 5.06
CA LEU A 176 -25.14 13.43 4.53
C LEU A 176 -25.00 14.71 5.38
N HIS A 177 -24.58 14.60 6.65
CA HIS A 177 -24.30 15.77 7.51
C HIS A 177 -22.84 16.21 7.48
N PHE A 178 -21.96 15.46 6.80
CA PHE A 178 -20.53 15.68 6.79
C PHE A 178 -20.11 16.36 5.48
N HIS A 179 -19.97 17.69 5.49
CA HIS A 179 -19.47 18.48 4.35
C HIS A 179 -20.08 18.14 2.97
N LEU A 180 -21.37 17.79 2.95
CA LEU A 180 -22.04 17.26 1.78
C LEU A 180 -22.01 18.23 0.58
N SER A 181 -22.18 19.53 0.83
CA SER A 181 -22.14 20.55 -0.23
C SER A 181 -20.81 20.58 -0.98
N GLN A 182 -19.70 20.38 -0.27
CA GLN A 182 -18.37 20.32 -0.86
C GLN A 182 -18.22 19.06 -1.71
N ALA A 183 -18.66 17.91 -1.20
CA ALA A 183 -18.65 16.65 -1.96
C ALA A 183 -19.50 16.75 -3.25
N ILE A 184 -20.73 17.26 -3.16
CA ILE A 184 -21.61 17.50 -4.32
C ILE A 184 -20.93 18.40 -5.36
N ALA A 185 -20.29 19.49 -4.93
CA ALA A 185 -19.60 20.40 -5.84
C ALA A 185 -18.49 19.69 -6.62
N GLN A 186 -17.73 18.80 -5.96
CA GLN A 186 -16.70 18.00 -6.62
C GLN A 186 -17.29 16.92 -7.54
N LEU A 187 -18.40 16.27 -7.15
CA LEU A 187 -19.11 15.32 -8.02
C LEU A 187 -19.58 15.98 -9.32
N ARG A 188 -20.15 17.19 -9.24
CA ARG A 188 -20.53 17.98 -10.42
C ARG A 188 -19.31 18.40 -11.23
N HIS A 189 -18.20 18.73 -10.59
CA HIS A 189 -16.94 19.00 -11.29
C HIS A 189 -16.44 17.80 -12.11
N LEU A 190 -16.64 16.58 -11.58
CA LEU A 190 -16.37 15.32 -12.27
C LEU A 190 -17.46 14.92 -13.29
N GLN A 191 -18.49 15.75 -13.49
CA GLN A 191 -19.64 15.46 -14.36
C GLN A 191 -20.44 14.21 -13.93
N LEU A 192 -20.47 13.95 -12.62
CA LEU A 192 -21.23 12.88 -11.99
C LEU A 192 -22.56 13.41 -11.45
N ASP A 193 -23.31 14.13 -12.30
CA ASP A 193 -24.54 14.84 -11.90
C ASP A 193 -25.59 13.92 -11.29
N THR A 194 -25.77 12.72 -11.85
CA THR A 194 -26.74 11.75 -11.31
C THR A 194 -26.40 11.31 -9.88
N LEU A 195 -25.11 11.16 -9.55
CA LEU A 195 -24.69 10.81 -8.20
C LEU A 195 -24.85 12.01 -7.25
N ALA A 196 -24.49 13.21 -7.71
CA ALA A 196 -24.73 14.44 -6.97
C ALA A 196 -26.21 14.63 -6.63
N ASP A 197 -27.10 14.47 -7.62
CA ASP A 197 -28.54 14.59 -7.44
C ASP A 197 -29.09 13.50 -6.50
N THR A 198 -28.55 12.28 -6.55
CA THR A 198 -28.92 11.20 -5.63
C THR A 198 -28.64 11.59 -4.18
N LEU A 199 -27.48 12.18 -3.91
CA LEU A 199 -27.12 12.64 -2.57
C LEU A 199 -27.97 13.85 -2.13
N GLU A 200 -28.21 14.81 -3.01
CA GLU A 200 -29.10 15.96 -2.73
C GLU A 200 -30.52 15.50 -2.38
N HIS A 201 -31.08 14.55 -3.14
CA HIS A 201 -32.41 14.01 -2.84
C HIS A 201 -32.45 13.20 -1.54
N ALA A 202 -31.38 12.45 -1.22
CA ALA A 202 -31.27 11.73 0.04
C ALA A 202 -31.25 12.68 1.25
N ASP A 203 -30.44 13.74 1.19
CA ASP A 203 -30.35 14.77 2.24
C ASP A 203 -31.69 15.51 2.39
N GLN A 204 -32.31 15.94 1.29
CA GLN A 204 -33.63 16.56 1.32
C GLN A 204 -34.67 15.65 1.97
N ARG A 205 -34.67 14.36 1.65
CA ARG A 205 -35.59 13.40 2.27
C ARG A 205 -35.34 13.26 3.77
N GLN A 206 -34.07 13.18 4.17
CA GLN A 206 -33.69 13.09 5.57
C GLN A 206 -34.11 14.33 6.36
N GLN A 207 -33.91 15.53 5.79
CA GLN A 207 -34.33 16.80 6.39
C GLN A 207 -35.85 16.89 6.54
N GLN A 208 -36.62 16.45 5.53
CA GLN A 208 -38.09 16.40 5.60
C GLN A 208 -38.56 15.50 6.75
N LEU A 209 -37.97 14.30 6.89
CA LEU A 209 -38.32 13.37 7.97
C LEU A 209 -37.97 13.95 9.34
N ARG A 210 -36.80 14.59 9.48
CA ARG A 210 -36.42 15.27 10.73
C ARG A 210 -37.37 16.40 11.07
N ALA A 211 -37.69 17.27 10.12
CA ALA A 211 -38.59 18.40 10.34
C ALA A 211 -40.01 17.94 10.74
N ALA A 212 -40.51 16.84 10.16
CA ALA A 212 -41.82 16.30 10.48
C ALA A 212 -41.94 15.71 11.90
N HIS A 213 -40.81 15.34 12.52
CA HIS A 213 -40.78 14.59 13.78
C HIS A 213 -39.89 15.21 14.87
N ALA A 214 -39.33 16.39 14.64
CA ALA A 214 -38.33 17.04 15.49
C ALA A 214 -38.79 17.29 16.94
N GLU A 215 -40.09 17.52 17.14
CA GLU A 215 -40.66 17.80 18.47
C GLU A 215 -41.19 16.54 19.18
N SER A 216 -41.31 15.42 18.46
CA SER A 216 -41.99 14.22 18.93
C SER A 216 -41.07 13.02 19.17
N GLU A 217 -39.88 13.01 18.58
CA GLU A 217 -38.99 11.84 18.58
C GLU A 217 -37.59 12.21 19.07
N SER A 218 -36.99 11.31 19.83
CA SER A 218 -35.58 11.40 20.21
C SER A 218 -34.68 11.23 18.98
N PRO A 219 -33.40 11.69 19.03
CA PRO A 219 -32.46 11.52 17.92
C PRO A 219 -32.32 10.07 17.42
N THR A 220 -32.39 9.09 18.34
CA THR A 220 -32.30 7.67 18.02
C THR A 220 -33.52 7.18 17.25
N GLU A 221 -34.73 7.58 17.66
CA GLU A 221 -35.97 7.23 16.98
C GLU A 221 -36.04 7.85 15.58
N LEU A 222 -35.58 9.11 15.45
CA LEU A 222 -35.45 9.78 14.16
C LEU A 222 -34.49 9.04 13.21
N SER A 223 -33.32 8.62 13.69
CA SER A 223 -32.36 7.83 12.90
C SER A 223 -32.98 6.50 12.47
N MET A 224 -33.66 5.77 13.37
CA MET A 224 -34.37 4.55 13.02
C MET A 224 -35.44 4.79 11.96
N ARG A 225 -36.22 5.88 12.06
CA ARG A 225 -37.25 6.24 11.10
C ARG A 225 -36.68 6.53 9.71
N ILE A 226 -35.57 7.29 9.66
CA ILE A 226 -34.85 7.58 8.41
C ILE A 226 -34.41 6.28 7.75
N ASN A 227 -33.76 5.39 8.51
CA ASN A 227 -33.22 4.13 8.01
C ASN A 227 -34.31 3.09 7.67
N GLN A 228 -35.56 3.34 8.04
CA GLN A 228 -36.73 2.54 7.64
C GLN A 228 -37.52 3.18 6.49
N ASP A 229 -37.20 4.41 6.08
CA ASP A 229 -37.93 5.10 5.02
C ASP A 229 -37.62 4.48 3.65
N PRO A 230 -38.63 3.95 2.93
CA PRO A 230 -38.38 3.26 1.66
C PRO A 230 -37.80 4.16 0.57
N LEU A 231 -38.06 5.48 0.61
CA LEU A 231 -37.54 6.40 -0.37
C LEU A 231 -36.07 6.76 -0.07
N PHE A 232 -35.74 7.02 1.19
CA PHE A 232 -34.35 7.19 1.64
C PHE A 232 -33.49 5.98 1.29
N ASN A 233 -33.98 4.78 1.61
CA ASN A 233 -33.26 3.53 1.32
C ASN A 233 -33.02 3.32 -0.18
N ARG A 234 -33.95 3.75 -1.05
CA ARG A 234 -33.73 3.72 -2.51
C ARG A 234 -32.58 4.62 -2.95
N TYR A 235 -32.43 5.80 -2.37
CA TYR A 235 -31.30 6.69 -2.68
C TYR A 235 -29.98 6.11 -2.17
N GLN A 236 -29.98 5.51 -0.99
CA GLN A 236 -28.82 4.78 -0.48
C GLN A 236 -28.43 3.61 -1.39
N ASP A 237 -29.40 2.82 -1.86
CA ASP A 237 -29.16 1.73 -2.81
C ASP A 237 -28.58 2.25 -4.13
N GLN A 238 -29.09 3.36 -4.65
CA GLN A 238 -28.58 4.01 -5.87
C GLN A 238 -27.13 4.49 -5.68
N PHE A 239 -26.84 5.15 -4.56
CA PHE A 239 -25.48 5.55 -4.19
C PHE A 239 -24.54 4.35 -4.15
N ASN A 240 -24.93 3.27 -3.46
CA ASN A 240 -24.11 2.05 -3.34
C ASN A 240 -23.83 1.40 -4.70
N GLN A 241 -24.79 1.44 -5.63
CA GLN A 241 -24.60 0.95 -7.00
C GLN A 241 -23.64 1.81 -7.82
N GLN A 242 -23.58 3.12 -7.55
CA GLN A 242 -22.74 4.08 -8.26
C GLN A 242 -21.33 4.22 -7.67
N ARG A 243 -21.14 3.87 -6.39
CA ARG A 243 -19.86 3.99 -5.67
C ARG A 243 -18.65 3.38 -6.41
N PRO A 244 -18.71 2.15 -6.96
CA PRO A 244 -17.57 1.60 -7.70
C PRO A 244 -17.19 2.43 -8.93
N GLN A 245 -18.16 3.06 -9.58
CA GLN A 245 -17.90 3.95 -10.72
C GLN A 245 -17.22 5.25 -10.25
N LEU A 246 -17.59 5.79 -9.09
CA LEU A 246 -16.91 6.95 -8.51
C LEU A 246 -15.44 6.63 -8.21
N GLU A 247 -15.15 5.50 -7.58
CA GLU A 247 -13.77 5.07 -7.30
C GLU A 247 -12.94 4.94 -8.60
N GLN A 248 -13.54 4.37 -9.66
CA GLN A 248 -12.90 4.30 -10.97
C GLN A 248 -12.67 5.69 -11.58
N HIS A 249 -13.62 6.62 -11.45
CA HIS A 249 -13.45 8.00 -11.93
C HIS A 249 -12.35 8.73 -11.16
N LEU A 250 -12.25 8.54 -9.84
CA LEU A 250 -11.17 9.09 -9.04
C LEU A 250 -9.80 8.55 -9.47
N TYR A 251 -9.69 7.25 -9.72
CA TYR A 251 -8.47 6.64 -10.25
C TYR A 251 -8.04 7.28 -11.58
N GLN A 252 -8.97 7.39 -12.54
CA GLN A 252 -8.71 8.03 -13.84
C GLN A 252 -8.42 9.53 -13.71
N TRP A 253 -9.01 10.20 -12.72
CA TRP A 253 -8.74 11.60 -12.43
C TRP A 253 -7.29 11.80 -11.99
N VAL A 254 -6.80 10.95 -11.09
CA VAL A 254 -5.37 10.97 -10.69
C VAL A 254 -4.48 10.69 -11.89
N GLU A 255 -4.78 9.68 -12.71
CA GLU A 255 -3.98 9.38 -13.92
C GLU A 255 -3.92 10.57 -14.88
N ARG A 256 -5.04 11.26 -15.09
CA ARG A 256 -5.13 12.39 -16.02
C ARG A 256 -4.35 13.62 -15.55
N TYR A 257 -4.36 13.88 -14.25
CA TYR A 257 -3.77 15.09 -13.67
C TYR A 257 -2.52 14.79 -12.83
N ILE A 258 -1.82 13.71 -13.15
CA ILE A 258 -0.76 13.13 -12.34
C ILE A 258 0.36 14.11 -11.96
N GLU A 259 0.63 15.10 -12.82
CA GLU A 259 1.63 16.15 -12.60
C GLU A 259 1.25 17.14 -11.50
N GLN A 260 -0.01 17.17 -11.07
CA GLN A 260 -0.49 17.98 -9.93
C GLN A 260 -0.46 17.22 -8.61
N PHE A 261 -0.18 15.91 -8.64
CA PHE A 261 -0.13 15.06 -7.45
C PHE A 261 1.32 14.92 -6.94
N PRO A 262 1.54 14.50 -5.68
CA PRO A 262 2.87 14.38 -5.10
C PRO A 262 3.85 13.54 -5.92
N THR A 263 5.09 14.03 -5.97
CA THR A 263 6.22 13.44 -6.70
C THR A 263 7.14 12.59 -5.86
#